data_AF-A0A2M7KXL6-F1
#
_entry.id   AF-A0A2M7KXL6-F1
#
_cell.length_a   1.000
_cell.length_b   1.000
_cell.length_c   1.000
_cell.angle_alpha   90.00
_cell.angle_beta   90.00
_cell.angle_gamma   90.00
#
_symmetry.space_group_name_H-M   'P 1'
#
loop_
_entity.id
_entity.type
_entity.pdbx_description
1 polymer ?
#
loop_
_entity_poly.entity_id
_entity_poly.type
_entity_poly.pdbx_seq_one_letter_code
_entity_poly.pdbx_strand_id
1 'polypeptide(L)'
;MAAETGWCQDKDECVRNNMGLVYGVISGRLGHHRKKKYAEWGANVGLDRPALEEYGKWGLEEAWSGFDPERGTQFSTYAVRIIEQKLTDSMVGEMP
;
A
#
# COMPACT_ATOMS: atom_id res chain seq x y z
N MET A 1 3.57 -20.41 18.53
CA MET A 1 3.27 -18.95 18.56
C MET A 1 3.45 -18.44 17.15
N ALA A 2 2.38 -18.46 16.36
CA ALA A 2 2.40 -17.92 14.99
C ALA A 2 2.14 -16.42 15.11
N ALA A 3 3.03 -15.60 14.55
CA ALA A 3 2.76 -14.19 14.37
C ALA A 3 1.69 -14.06 13.28
N GLU A 4 0.42 -14.02 13.71
CA GLU A 4 -0.75 -13.85 12.85
C GLU A 4 -0.80 -12.42 12.32
N THR A 5 0.05 -12.09 11.35
CA THR A 5 -0.12 -10.87 10.56
C THR A 5 -0.88 -11.20 9.28
N GLY A 6 -2.20 -10.97 9.33
CA GLY A 6 -2.78 -9.91 8.49
C GLY A 6 -3.49 -10.30 7.20
N TRP A 7 -3.66 -11.59 6.88
CA TRP A 7 -4.58 -11.98 5.80
C TRP A 7 -5.99 -12.17 6.36
N CYS A 8 -6.97 -11.47 5.78
CA CYS A 8 -8.37 -11.52 6.20
C CYS A 8 -9.23 -12.07 5.05
N GLN A 9 -10.28 -12.83 5.39
CA GLN A 9 -11.22 -13.36 4.40
C GLN A 9 -12.18 -12.30 3.85
N ASP A 10 -12.45 -11.26 4.64
CA ASP A 10 -13.27 -10.11 4.24
C ASP A 10 -12.39 -8.97 3.75
N LYS A 11 -12.74 -8.40 2.59
CA LYS A 11 -11.99 -7.32 1.94
C LYS A 11 -12.01 -6.05 2.80
N ASP A 12 -13.18 -5.65 3.29
CA ASP A 12 -13.35 -4.39 4.01
C ASP A 12 -12.63 -4.44 5.37
N GLU A 13 -12.68 -5.58 6.04
CA GLU A 13 -11.89 -5.85 7.24
C GLU A 13 -10.39 -5.84 6.95
N CYS A 14 -9.94 -6.50 5.88
CA CYS A 14 -8.53 -6.53 5.49
C CYS A 14 -7.99 -5.11 5.28
N VAL A 15 -8.73 -4.30 4.50
CA VAL A 15 -8.36 -2.93 4.20
C VAL A 15 -8.30 -2.11 5.48
N ARG A 16 -9.35 -2.16 6.31
CA ARG A 16 -9.43 -1.39 7.56
C ARG A 16 -8.29 -1.72 8.52
N ASN A 17 -7.98 -3.00 8.70
CA ASN A 17 -6.94 -3.47 9.62
C ASN A 17 -5.53 -3.15 9.11
N ASN A 18 -5.34 -3.03 7.79
CA ASN A 18 -4.04 -2.81 7.18
C ASN A 18 -3.81 -1.37 6.66
N MET A 19 -4.70 -0.41 6.93
CA MET A 19 -4.49 1.01 6.60
C MET A 19 -3.19 1.58 7.19
N GLY A 20 -2.70 1.01 8.30
CA GLY A 20 -1.39 1.34 8.86
C GLY A 20 -0.23 1.14 7.87
N LEU A 21 -0.33 0.18 6.95
CA LEU A 21 0.64 -0.03 5.87
C LEU A 21 0.63 1.14 4.90
N VAL A 22 -0.55 1.60 4.49
CA VAL A 22 -0.72 2.75 3.58
C VAL A 22 -0.07 3.99 4.17
N TYR A 23 -0.40 4.33 5.43
CA TYR A 23 0.20 5.48 6.10
C TYR A 23 1.72 5.34 6.25
N GLY A 24 2.20 4.13 6.54
CA GLY A 24 3.62 3.84 6.63
C GLY A 24 4.37 4.03 5.31
N VAL A 25 3.78 3.60 4.18
CA VAL A 25 4.37 3.80 2.84
C VAL A 25 4.36 5.28 2.45
N ILE A 26 3.23 5.98 2.63
CA ILE A 26 3.12 7.41 2.29
C ILE A 26 4.15 8.25 3.05
N SER A 27 4.36 7.93 4.32
CA SER A 27 5.33 8.60 5.19
C SER A 27 6.79 8.14 4.99
N GLY A 28 7.04 7.16 4.12
CA GLY A 28 8.36 6.57 3.87
C GLY A 28 8.92 5.76 5.05
N ARG A 29 8.06 5.37 6.01
CA ARG A 29 8.40 4.52 7.16
C ARG A 29 8.38 3.03 6.79
N LEU A 30 7.64 2.67 5.76
CA LEU A 30 7.54 1.33 5.19
C LEU A 30 7.87 1.40 3.70
N GLY A 31 8.62 0.42 3.21
CA GLY A 31 9.06 0.37 1.80
C GLY A 31 10.48 -0.17 1.64
N HIS A 32 10.72 -0.86 0.53
CA HIS A 32 12.06 -1.39 0.21
C HIS A 32 12.99 -0.26 -0.25
N HIS A 33 12.43 0.78 -0.86
CA HIS A 33 13.16 1.97 -1.26
C HIS A 33 13.04 3.05 -0.18
N ARG A 34 13.88 2.98 0.86
CA ARG A 34 13.97 3.91 2.01
C ARG A 34 14.12 5.42 1.69
N LYS A 35 14.00 5.82 0.42
CA LYS A 35 14.24 7.18 -0.09
C LYS A 35 13.02 7.82 -0.76
N LYS A 36 11.91 7.11 -0.98
CA LYS A 36 10.70 7.70 -1.58
C LYS A 36 9.78 8.22 -0.47
N LYS A 37 9.76 9.53 -0.26
CA LYS A 37 8.74 10.19 0.56
C LYS A 37 7.58 10.56 -0.35
N TYR A 38 6.62 9.64 -0.52
CA TYR A 38 5.45 9.84 -1.36
C TYR A 38 4.64 11.08 -0.96
N ALA A 39 4.63 11.47 0.32
CA ALA A 39 4.04 12.74 0.74
C ALA A 39 4.73 13.98 0.11
N GLU A 40 6.07 13.99 0.03
CA GLU A 40 6.82 15.10 -0.59
C GLU A 40 6.67 15.06 -2.12
N TRP A 41 6.71 13.87 -2.71
CA TRP A 41 6.57 13.72 -4.15
C TRP A 41 5.14 14.04 -4.62
N GLY A 42 4.12 13.54 -3.92
CA GLY A 42 2.72 13.86 -4.17
C GLY A 42 2.46 15.35 -4.17
N ALA A 43 2.98 16.08 -3.17
CA ALA A 43 2.88 17.53 -3.11
C ALA A 43 3.47 18.23 -4.34
N ASN A 44 4.59 17.72 -4.88
CA ASN A 44 5.21 18.27 -6.09
C ASN A 44 4.39 18.05 -7.37
N VAL A 45 3.51 17.03 -7.39
CA VAL A 45 2.63 16.73 -8.53
C VAL A 45 1.17 17.12 -8.28
N GLY A 46 0.89 17.87 -7.21
CA GLY A 46 -0.44 18.35 -6.86
C GLY A 46 -1.36 17.31 -6.20
N LEU A 47 -0.83 16.17 -5.78
CA LEU A 47 -1.55 15.17 -4.99
C LEU A 47 -1.40 15.49 -3.51
N ASP A 48 -2.52 15.77 -2.86
CA ASP A 48 -2.58 15.95 -1.42
C ASP A 48 -2.60 14.61 -0.67
N ARG A 49 -2.43 14.68 0.64
CA ARG A 49 -2.37 13.48 1.47
C ARG A 49 -3.65 12.63 1.41
N PRO A 50 -4.88 13.19 1.44
CA PRO A 50 -6.10 12.43 1.18
C PRO A 50 -6.08 11.65 -0.13
N ALA A 51 -5.64 12.26 -1.24
CA ALA A 51 -5.54 11.56 -2.52
C ALA A 51 -4.54 10.40 -2.44
N LEU A 52 -3.36 10.61 -1.82
CA LEU A 52 -2.38 9.54 -1.62
C LEU A 52 -2.93 8.39 -0.76
N GLU A 53 -3.72 8.71 0.26
CA GLU A 53 -4.38 7.70 1.10
C GLU A 53 -5.41 6.89 0.30
N GLU A 54 -6.13 7.52 -0.63
CA GLU A 54 -7.07 6.84 -1.53
C GLU A 54 -6.35 5.91 -2.53
N TYR A 55 -5.30 6.38 -3.20
CA TYR A 55 -4.48 5.54 -4.08
C TYR A 55 -3.82 4.38 -3.32
N GLY A 56 -3.33 4.64 -2.10
CA GLY A 56 -2.77 3.62 -1.25
C GLY A 56 -3.82 2.59 -0.81
N LYS A 57 -5.05 3.02 -0.52
CA LYS A 57 -6.17 2.12 -0.25
C LYS A 57 -6.47 1.23 -1.45
N TRP A 58 -6.49 1.78 -2.68
CA TRP A 58 -6.66 0.95 -3.89
C TRP A 58 -5.54 -0.07 -4.05
N GLY A 59 -4.29 0.30 -3.76
CA GLY A 59 -3.18 -0.65 -3.75
C GLY A 59 -3.37 -1.78 -2.72
N LEU A 60 -3.94 -1.47 -1.55
CA LEU A 60 -4.25 -2.46 -0.53
C LEU A 60 -5.41 -3.39 -0.91
N GLU A 61 -6.44 -2.85 -1.57
CA GLU A 61 -7.55 -3.64 -2.13
C GLU A 61 -7.10 -4.59 -3.24
N GLU A 62 -6.21 -4.11 -4.12
CA GLU A 62 -5.61 -4.92 -5.17
C GLU A 62 -4.69 -6.00 -4.59
N ALA A 63 -3.91 -5.66 -3.56
CA ALA A 63 -3.11 -6.62 -2.83
C ALA A 63 -3.98 -7.71 -2.18
N TRP A 64 -5.12 -7.38 -1.59
CA TRP A 64 -6.03 -8.39 -1.04
C TRP A 64 -6.56 -9.33 -2.14
N SER A 65 -6.97 -8.77 -3.27
CA SER A 65 -7.55 -9.53 -4.39
C SER A 65 -6.53 -10.45 -5.06
N GLY A 66 -5.26 -10.04 -5.11
CA GLY A 66 -4.16 -10.78 -5.74
C GLY A 66 -3.30 -11.62 -4.79
N PHE A 67 -3.59 -11.62 -3.49
CA PHE A 67 -2.74 -12.32 -2.54
C PHE A 67 -2.94 -13.82 -2.58
N ASP A 68 -1.82 -14.53 -2.66
CA ASP A 68 -1.75 -15.99 -2.65
C ASP A 68 -1.04 -16.44 -1.36
N PRO A 69 -1.77 -16.97 -0.36
CA PRO A 69 -1.19 -17.38 0.92
C PRO A 69 -0.25 -18.59 0.78
N GLU A 70 -0.34 -19.37 -0.30
CA GLU A 70 0.49 -20.57 -0.49
C GLU A 70 1.91 -20.23 -0.94
N ARG A 71 2.17 -18.99 -1.39
CA ARG A 71 3.50 -18.52 -1.81
C ARG A 71 4.47 -18.25 -0.67
N GLY A 72 4.05 -18.39 0.59
CA GLY A 72 4.89 -18.23 1.77
C GLY A 72 5.38 -16.79 2.04
N THR A 73 4.89 -15.79 1.29
CA THR A 73 5.17 -14.37 1.54
C THR A 73 4.12 -13.80 2.48
N GLN A 74 4.53 -13.03 3.48
CA GLN A 74 3.58 -12.33 4.36
C GLN A 74 2.76 -11.31 3.58
N PHE A 75 1.46 -11.22 3.89
CA PHE A 75 0.54 -10.27 3.25
C PHE A 75 1.06 -8.84 3.31
N SER A 76 1.59 -8.40 4.46
CA SER A 76 2.16 -7.06 4.64
C SER A 76 3.28 -6.74 3.64
N THR A 77 4.20 -7.68 3.42
CA THR A 77 5.30 -7.55 2.45
C THR A 77 4.76 -7.46 1.02
N TYR A 78 3.76 -8.27 0.68
CA TYR A 78 3.12 -8.22 -0.63
C TYR A 78 2.38 -6.89 -0.84
N ALA A 79 1.53 -6.51 0.12
CA ALA A 79 0.74 -5.30 0.09
C ALA A 79 1.58 -4.03 -0.02
N VAL A 80 2.69 -3.93 0.72
CA VAL A 80 3.60 -2.77 0.62
C VAL A 80 4.08 -2.56 -0.82
N ARG A 81 4.43 -3.64 -1.55
CA ARG A 81 4.89 -3.53 -2.94
C ARG A 81 3.80 -3.01 -3.87
N ILE A 82 2.57 -3.49 -3.71
CA ILE A 82 1.43 -3.07 -4.54
C ILE A 82 1.03 -1.61 -4.22
N ILE A 83 1.06 -1.22 -2.95
CA ILE A 83 0.83 0.17 -2.51
C ILE A 83 1.90 1.10 -3.10
N GLU A 84 3.19 0.74 -3.01
CA GLU A 84 4.28 1.52 -3.62
C GLU A 84 4.12 1.68 -5.14
N GLN A 85 3.66 0.62 -5.82
CA GLN A 85 3.39 0.65 -7.25
C GLN A 85 2.26 1.63 -7.56
N LYS A 86 1.08 1.48 -6.94
CA LYS A 86 -0.05 2.39 -7.17
C LYS A 86 0.24 3.84 -6.87
N LEU A 87 0.96 4.11 -5.79
CA LEU A 87 1.39 5.48 -5.49
C LEU A 87 2.36 6.00 -6.55
N THR A 88 3.28 5.18 -7.05
CA THR A 88 4.20 5.58 -8.13
C THR A 88 3.42 5.87 -9.42
N ASP A 89 2.52 5.00 -9.82
CA ASP A 89 1.70 5.14 -11.03
C ASP A 89 0.87 6.44 -10.98
N SER A 90 0.26 6.73 -9.81
CA SER A 90 -0.50 7.97 -9.57
C SER A 90 0.34 9.24 -9.75
N MET A 91 1.65 9.16 -9.52
CA MET A 91 2.57 10.31 -9.60
C MET A 91 3.23 10.47 -10.98
N VAL A 92 3.41 9.37 -11.72
CA VAL A 92 3.99 9.39 -13.07
C VAL A 92 2.92 9.74 -14.13
N GLY A 93 1.63 9.72 -13.75
CA GLY A 93 0.52 9.98 -14.67
C GLY A 93 0.19 8.77 -15.54
N GLU A 94 0.72 7.59 -15.20
CA GLU A 94 0.33 6.31 -15.79
C GLU A 94 -0.93 5.83 -15.09
N MET A 95 -2.04 6.54 -15.27
CA MET A 95 -3.36 5.96 -15.00
C MET A 95 -3.84 5.23 -16.27
N PRO A 96 -4.35 3.99 -16.15
CA PRO A 96 -5.16 3.39 -17.20
C PRO A 96 -6.47 4.15 -17.43
#